data_AF-A0A225EAH4-F1
#
_entry.id   AF-A0A225EAH4-F1
#
_cell.length_a   1.000
_cell.length_b   1.000
_cell.length_c   1.000
_cell.angle_alpha   90.00
_cell.angle_beta   90.00
_cell.angle_gamma   90.00
#
_symmetry.space_group_name_H-M   'P 1'
#
loop_
_entity.id
_entity.type
_entity.pdbx_description
1 polymer ?
#
loop_
_entity_poly.entity_id
_entity_poly.type
_entity_poly.pdbx_seq_one_letter_code
_entity_poly.pdbx_strand_id
1 'polypeptide(L)'
;MIAFALAVVGGGAYLLAVWYDRPAFTIDPTQPFQLEFGRGSGGRRGLDTVKIDQTGRAVLHRMKSERKEGVSVLSWEFATLQLSPEALAEVLKAVESNGLMGLRNAYHEDIYDGTQWVLWIKQGDREKSVYFDNNFPQQIEVFAEQLDDILARAGVGKVSWQPVPERQSRQHERELWDSIKR
;
A
#
# COMPACT_ATOMS: atom_id res chain seq x y z
N MET A 1 20.26 3.53 0.94
CA MET A 1 21.65 3.63 0.42
C MET A 1 21.71 2.65 -0.74
N ILE A 2 21.72 3.14 -1.98
CA ILE A 2 21.71 2.28 -3.17
C ILE A 2 23.15 1.83 -3.41
N ALA A 3 23.42 0.53 -3.31
CA ALA A 3 24.70 -0.04 -3.71
C ALA A 3 24.52 -0.68 -5.10
N PHE A 4 25.21 -0.13 -6.09
CA PHE A 4 25.26 -0.74 -7.42
C PHE A 4 26.36 -1.78 -7.44
N ALA A 5 26.02 -3.05 -7.67
CA ALA A 5 26.98 -4.09 -7.99
C ALA A 5 27.03 -4.25 -9.52
N LEU A 6 28.18 -3.94 -10.12
CA LEU A 6 28.42 -4.20 -11.54
C LEU A 6 28.88 -5.66 -11.69
N ALA A 7 28.02 -6.52 -12.20
CA ALA A 7 28.42 -7.82 -12.71
C ALA A 7 28.61 -7.69 -14.23
N VAL A 8 29.86 -7.78 -14.69
CA VAL A 8 30.17 -7.89 -16.13
C VAL A 8 30.31 -9.36 -16.46
N VAL A 9 29.26 -9.96 -17.01
CA VAL A 9 29.33 -11.27 -17.67
C VAL A 9 28.78 -11.07 -19.08
N GLY A 10 29.66 -11.21 -20.08
CA GLY A 10 29.37 -11.33 -21.51
C GLY A 10 28.13 -10.61 -22.06
N GLY A 11 28.32 -9.41 -22.63
CA GLY A 11 27.45 -8.92 -23.71
C GLY A 11 26.28 -7.99 -23.35
N GLY A 12 26.07 -7.64 -22.08
CA GLY A 12 25.09 -6.62 -21.70
C GLY A 12 25.27 -6.18 -20.26
N ALA A 13 25.50 -4.90 -20.03
CA ALA A 13 25.51 -4.34 -18.68
C ALA A 13 24.05 -4.25 -18.18
N TYR A 14 23.59 -5.29 -17.49
CA TYR A 14 22.36 -5.21 -16.71
C TYR A 14 22.70 -4.60 -15.35
N LEU A 15 22.21 -3.40 -15.08
CA LEU A 15 22.17 -2.85 -13.73
C LEU A 15 21.18 -3.68 -12.92
N LEU A 16 21.67 -4.72 -12.27
CA LEU A 16 20.91 -5.40 -11.23
C LEU A 16 20.83 -4.45 -10.04
N ALA A 17 19.69 -3.77 -9.89
CA ALA A 17 19.35 -3.11 -8.66
C ALA A 17 19.25 -4.19 -7.58
N VAL A 18 20.29 -4.32 -6.76
CA VAL A 18 20.28 -5.20 -5.60
C VAL A 18 19.46 -4.48 -4.52
N TRP A 19 18.21 -4.88 -4.39
CA TRP A 19 17.33 -4.43 -3.32
C TRP A 19 17.84 -5.05 -2.02
N TYR A 20 18.55 -4.26 -1.21
CA TYR A 20 18.91 -4.69 0.14
C TYR A 20 17.64 -4.70 0.99
N ASP A 21 17.28 -5.88 1.50
CA ASP A 21 16.22 -5.99 2.49
C ASP A 21 16.66 -5.21 3.75
N ARG A 22 15.92 -4.15 4.08
CA ARG A 22 16.11 -3.44 5.34
C ARG A 22 15.76 -4.40 6.48
N PRO A 23 16.47 -4.32 7.63
CA PRO A 23 16.15 -5.19 8.76
C PRO A 23 14.69 -4.97 9.19
N ALA A 24 14.00 -6.08 9.45
CA ALA A 24 12.66 -6.04 10.02
C ALA A 24 12.69 -5.26 11.36
N PHE A 25 11.64 -4.49 11.62
CA PHE A 25 11.47 -3.78 12.89
C PHE A 25 10.06 -4.02 13.44
N THR A 26 9.93 -4.04 14.76
CA THR A 26 8.63 -4.06 15.44
C THR A 26 8.08 -2.65 15.56
N ILE A 27 6.79 -2.49 15.27
CA ILE A 27 6.08 -1.22 15.46
C ILE A 27 5.80 -1.04 16.95
N ASP A 28 6.29 0.05 17.53
CA ASP A 28 5.89 0.49 18.86
C ASP A 28 4.57 1.29 18.77
N PRO A 29 3.44 0.83 19.32
CA PRO A 29 2.16 1.54 19.20
C PRO A 29 2.14 2.89 19.94
N THR A 30 3.13 3.16 20.80
CA THR A 30 3.25 4.43 21.55
C THR A 30 3.99 5.51 20.77
N GLN A 31 4.60 5.16 19.62
CA GLN A 31 5.36 6.06 18.78
C GLN A 31 4.62 6.37 17.47
N PRO A 32 4.80 7.57 16.89
CA PRO A 32 4.24 7.90 15.59
C PRO A 32 4.56 6.90 14.50
N PHE A 33 3.50 6.30 13.96
CA PHE A 33 3.57 5.43 12.80
C PHE A 33 2.59 5.86 11.71
N GLN A 34 2.88 5.40 10.50
CA GLN A 34 2.00 5.46 9.36
C GLN A 34 2.01 4.09 8.68
N LEU A 35 0.82 3.58 8.38
CA LEU A 35 0.62 2.40 7.54
C LEU A 35 -0.16 2.86 6.32
N GLU A 36 0.29 2.45 5.15
CA GLU A 36 -0.38 2.71 3.88
C GLU A 36 -0.40 1.44 3.05
N PHE A 37 -1.58 1.07 2.57
CA PHE A 37 -1.76 -0.12 1.75
C PHE A 37 -2.60 0.23 0.53
N GLY A 38 -2.05 0.00 -0.66
CA GLY A 38 -2.68 0.27 -1.94
C GLY A 38 -2.88 -1.00 -2.75
N ARG A 39 -4.04 -1.13 -3.41
CA ARG A 39 -4.40 -2.27 -4.26
C ARG A 39 -5.04 -1.79 -5.56
N GLY A 40 -4.68 -2.36 -6.70
CA GLY A 40 -5.33 -2.03 -7.97
C GLY A 40 -4.62 -2.62 -9.17
N SER A 41 -4.94 -2.17 -10.38
CA SER A 41 -4.19 -2.55 -11.59
C SER A 41 -2.92 -1.72 -11.80
N GLY A 42 -2.55 -0.92 -10.79
CA GLY A 42 -1.48 0.07 -10.79
C GLY A 42 -1.46 0.97 -12.03
N GLY A 43 -0.25 1.33 -12.49
CA GLY A 43 0.10 2.23 -13.60
C GLY A 43 -1.00 3.10 -14.24
N ARG A 44 -1.94 2.48 -14.97
CA ARG A 44 -2.99 3.20 -15.73
C ARG A 44 -4.25 3.55 -14.93
N ARG A 45 -4.57 2.81 -13.87
CA ARG A 45 -5.76 3.05 -13.03
C ARG A 45 -5.41 3.43 -11.59
N GLY A 46 -4.14 3.41 -11.21
CA GLY A 46 -3.72 3.73 -9.84
C GLY A 46 -4.16 2.65 -8.84
N LEU A 47 -4.07 2.99 -7.55
CA LEU A 47 -4.37 2.11 -6.43
C LEU A 47 -5.49 2.66 -5.56
N ASP A 48 -6.44 1.81 -5.18
CA ASP A 48 -7.31 2.09 -4.04
C ASP A 48 -6.45 1.99 -2.78
N THR A 49 -6.39 3.07 -1.99
CA THR A 49 -5.48 3.15 -0.83
C THR A 49 -6.21 3.26 0.49
N VAL A 50 -5.61 2.68 1.52
CA VAL A 50 -5.96 2.89 2.93
C VAL A 50 -4.71 3.39 3.65
N LYS A 51 -4.79 4.59 4.22
CA LYS A 51 -3.73 5.21 5.02
C LYS A 51 -4.20 5.35 6.46
N ILE A 52 -3.50 4.72 7.40
CA ILE A 52 -3.80 4.70 8.83
C ILE A 52 -2.63 5.32 9.58
N ASP A 53 -2.92 6.27 10.47
CA ASP A 53 -1.92 6.84 11.37
C ASP A 53 -2.10 6.37 12.82
N GLN A 54 -1.14 6.73 13.68
CA GLN A 54 -1.13 6.42 15.11
C GLN A 54 -2.40 6.82 15.88
N THR A 55 -3.19 7.77 15.37
CA THR A 55 -4.41 8.24 16.04
C THR A 55 -5.61 7.37 15.69
N GLY A 56 -5.43 6.37 14.81
CA GLY A 56 -6.52 5.56 14.28
C GLY A 56 -7.29 6.26 13.16
N ARG A 57 -6.84 7.44 12.71
CA ARG A 57 -7.43 8.10 11.55
C ARG A 57 -7.06 7.32 10.30
N ALA A 58 -8.06 6.77 9.63
CA ALA A 58 -7.95 6.07 8.36
C ALA A 58 -8.47 6.96 7.23
N VAL A 59 -7.64 7.21 6.22
CA VAL A 59 -8.04 7.88 4.97
C VAL A 59 -8.08 6.84 3.87
N LEU A 60 -9.24 6.71 3.23
CA LEU A 60 -9.45 5.79 2.13
C LEU A 60 -9.52 6.56 0.82
N HIS A 61 -8.89 6.07 -0.22
CA HIS A 61 -9.10 6.52 -1.60
C HIS A 61 -9.59 5.35 -2.42
N ARG A 62 -10.56 5.59 -3.29
CA ARG A 62 -10.98 4.59 -4.28
C ARG A 62 -11.34 5.20 -5.61
N MET A 63 -11.17 4.41 -6.65
CA MET A 63 -11.65 4.77 -7.98
C MET A 63 -13.15 4.50 -8.09
N LYS A 64 -13.88 5.48 -8.63
CA LYS A 64 -15.29 5.39 -8.98
C LYS A 64 -15.43 5.42 -10.50
N SER A 65 -16.19 4.48 -11.04
CA SER A 65 -16.63 4.50 -12.44
C SER A 65 -18.08 4.96 -12.51
N GLU A 66 -18.35 6.05 -13.23
CA GLU A 66 -19.69 6.57 -13.47
C GLU A 66 -19.97 6.61 -14.97
N ARG A 67 -21.20 6.27 -15.38
CA ARG A 67 -21.62 6.42 -16.78
C ARG A 67 -22.23 7.81 -16.98
N LYS A 68 -21.60 8.65 -17.81
CA LYS A 68 -22.09 9.98 -18.19
C LYS A 68 -22.27 10.04 -19.71
N GLU A 69 -23.47 10.38 -20.16
CA GLU A 69 -23.79 10.53 -21.60
C GLU A 69 -23.37 9.31 -22.45
N GLY A 70 -23.49 8.11 -21.88
CA GLY A 70 -23.13 6.87 -22.56
C GLY A 70 -21.65 6.46 -22.43
N VAL A 71 -20.78 7.32 -21.93
CA VAL A 71 -19.33 7.07 -21.73
C VAL A 71 -19.02 6.74 -20.27
N SER A 72 -18.09 5.81 -20.02
CA SER A 72 -17.56 5.53 -18.68
C SER A 72 -16.50 6.58 -18.30
N VAL A 73 -16.76 7.32 -17.24
CA VAL A 73 -15.83 8.30 -16.67
C VAL A 73 -15.29 7.74 -15.35
N LEU A 74 -13.97 7.72 -15.23
CA LEU A 74 -13.29 7.35 -13.99
C LEU A 74 -12.98 8.62 -13.18
N SER A 75 -13.32 8.60 -11.90
CA SER A 75 -12.97 9.65 -10.95
C SER A 75 -12.47 9.03 -9.65
N TRP A 76 -11.80 9.83 -8.84
CA TRP A 76 -11.36 9.42 -7.51
C TRP A 76 -12.26 10.02 -6.45
N GLU A 77 -12.51 9.25 -5.41
CA GLU A 77 -13.16 9.72 -4.21
C GLU A 77 -12.37 9.28 -2.98
N PHE A 78 -12.51 10.05 -1.90
CA PHE A 78 -11.88 9.76 -0.63
C PHE A 78 -12.90 9.79 0.50
N ALA A 79 -12.59 9.07 1.57
CA ALA A 79 -13.35 9.12 2.81
C ALA A 79 -12.39 9.09 3.99
N THR A 80 -12.86 9.57 5.14
CA THR A 80 -12.14 9.41 6.40
C THR A 80 -12.98 8.59 7.35
N LEU A 81 -12.32 7.68 8.07
CA LEU A 81 -12.87 6.85 9.11
C LEU A 81 -12.00 6.98 10.35
N GLN A 82 -12.62 7.00 11.53
CA GLN A 82 -11.89 6.97 12.79
C GLN A 82 -11.99 5.55 13.36
N LEU A 83 -10.86 4.86 13.42
CA LEU A 83 -10.76 3.56 14.09
C LEU A 83 -10.80 3.76 15.61
N SER A 84 -11.46 2.84 16.31
CA SER A 84 -11.32 2.76 17.77
C SER A 84 -9.90 2.28 18.13
N PRO A 85 -9.44 2.53 19.38
CA PRO A 85 -8.17 1.98 19.85
C PRO A 85 -8.07 0.46 19.69
N GLU A 86 -9.18 -0.26 19.90
CA GLU A 86 -9.24 -1.72 19.73
C GLU A 86 -9.04 -2.13 18.27
N ALA A 87 -9.72 -1.45 17.34
CA ALA A 87 -9.58 -1.73 15.92
C ALA A 87 -8.17 -1.39 15.41
N LEU A 88 -7.56 -0.30 15.89
CA LEU A 88 -6.18 0.04 15.58
C LEU A 88 -5.20 -1.01 16.10
N ALA A 89 -5.41 -1.50 17.33
CA ALA A 89 -4.60 -2.59 17.90
C ALA A 89 -4.75 -3.89 17.09
N GLU A 90 -5.95 -4.20 16.57
CA GLU A 90 -6.16 -5.33 15.66
C GLU A 90 -5.38 -5.17 14.35
N VAL A 91 -5.33 -3.97 13.76
CA VAL A 91 -4.51 -3.71 12.56
C VAL A 91 -3.03 -3.95 12.84
N LEU A 92 -2.50 -3.41 13.95
CA LEU A 92 -1.10 -3.61 14.32
C LEU A 92 -0.77 -5.08 14.61
N LYS A 93 -1.69 -5.79 15.27
CA LYS A 93 -1.58 -7.23 15.49
C LYS A 93 -1.60 -8.01 14.18
N ALA A 94 -2.41 -7.61 13.20
CA ALA A 94 -2.44 -8.22 11.88
C ALA A 94 -1.09 -8.03 11.15
N VAL A 95 -0.47 -6.85 11.25
CA VAL A 95 0.88 -6.61 10.70
C VAL A 95 1.92 -7.57 11.31
N GLU A 96 1.92 -7.69 12.64
CA GLU A 96 2.88 -8.52 13.36
C GLU A 96 2.66 -10.01 13.11
N SER A 97 1.43 -10.49 13.28
CA SER A 97 1.09 -11.92 13.17
C SER A 97 1.27 -12.50 11.76
N ASN A 98 1.09 -11.67 10.72
CA ASN A 98 1.40 -12.07 9.34
C ASN A 98 2.88 -11.86 8.97
N GLY A 99 3.71 -11.35 9.88
CA GLY A 99 5.15 -11.19 9.66
C GLY A 99 5.50 -10.20 8.55
N LEU A 100 4.67 -9.18 8.30
CA LEU A 100 4.83 -8.28 7.14
C LEU A 100 6.17 -7.55 7.12
N MET A 101 6.73 -7.27 8.30
CA MET A 101 8.02 -6.62 8.46
C MET A 101 9.19 -7.46 7.94
N GLY A 102 9.00 -8.79 7.84
CA GLY A 102 9.99 -9.76 7.35
C GLY A 102 9.82 -10.16 5.88
N LEU A 103 8.83 -9.61 5.16
CA LEU A 103 8.67 -9.85 3.73
C LEU A 103 9.87 -9.30 2.95
N ARG A 104 10.12 -9.82 1.74
CA ARG A 104 11.05 -9.20 0.78
C ARG A 104 10.48 -7.85 0.33
N ASN A 105 11.33 -6.98 -0.20
CA ASN A 105 10.85 -5.68 -0.72
C ASN A 105 10.01 -5.79 -2.00
N ALA A 106 10.11 -6.90 -2.74
CA ALA A 106 9.34 -7.09 -3.95
C ALA A 106 9.01 -8.56 -4.24
N TYR A 107 7.83 -8.77 -4.83
CA TYR A 107 7.34 -10.04 -5.33
C TYR A 107 6.79 -9.82 -6.74
N HIS A 108 7.25 -10.60 -7.71
CA HIS A 108 6.90 -10.45 -9.11
C HIS A 108 6.48 -11.79 -9.72
N GLU A 109 5.55 -11.73 -10.67
CA GLU A 109 5.20 -12.80 -11.59
C GLU A 109 4.89 -12.21 -12.97
N ASP A 110 5.32 -12.88 -14.04
CA ASP A 110 5.25 -12.39 -15.42
C ASP A 110 3.84 -12.55 -16.01
N ILE A 111 2.87 -11.79 -15.48
CA ILE A 111 1.49 -11.78 -15.94
C ILE A 111 1.18 -10.45 -16.65
N TYR A 112 0.65 -10.55 -17.86
CA TYR A 112 0.24 -9.40 -18.66
C TYR A 112 -1.09 -8.83 -18.14
N ASP A 113 -1.14 -7.50 -17.94
CA ASP A 113 -2.32 -6.78 -17.40
C ASP A 113 -2.73 -7.22 -15.98
N GLY A 114 -1.80 -7.00 -15.05
CA GLY A 114 -1.84 -7.57 -13.71
C GLY A 114 -2.45 -6.71 -12.60
N THR A 115 -2.58 -7.34 -11.44
CA THR A 115 -2.87 -6.68 -10.16
C THR A 115 -1.56 -6.30 -9.47
N GLN A 116 -1.54 -5.09 -8.91
CA GLN A 116 -0.40 -4.52 -8.20
C GLN A 116 -0.83 -4.08 -6.81
N TRP A 117 -0.10 -4.51 -5.78
CA TRP A 117 -0.27 -4.03 -4.42
C TRP A 117 1.00 -3.33 -3.94
N VAL A 118 0.85 -2.37 -3.05
CA VAL A 118 1.96 -1.72 -2.35
C VAL A 118 1.63 -1.62 -0.88
N LEU A 119 2.52 -2.14 -0.03
CA LEU A 119 2.50 -1.93 1.41
C LEU A 119 3.62 -0.98 1.79
N TRP A 120 3.31 0.04 2.59
CA TRP A 120 4.30 0.91 3.19
C TRP A 120 4.00 1.13 4.68
N ILE A 121 5.00 0.93 5.51
CA ILE A 121 4.93 1.11 6.96
C ILE A 121 6.11 1.96 7.39
N LYS A 122 5.86 3.04 8.13
CA LYS A 122 6.90 3.95 8.64
C LYS A 122 6.72 4.24 10.12
N GLN A 123 7.83 4.26 10.87
CA GLN A 123 7.90 4.71 12.25
C GLN A 123 9.25 5.40 12.51
N GLY A 124 9.23 6.72 12.72
CA GLY A 124 10.44 7.54 12.78
C GLY A 124 11.25 7.45 11.49
N ASP A 125 12.54 7.12 11.61
CA ASP A 125 13.46 6.94 10.48
C ASP A 125 13.42 5.51 9.89
N ARG A 126 12.63 4.61 10.49
CA ARG A 126 12.46 3.25 10.00
C ARG A 126 11.26 3.18 9.07
N GLU A 127 11.43 2.55 7.93
CA GLU A 127 10.35 2.28 6.98
C GLU A 127 10.55 0.93 6.30
N LYS A 128 9.44 0.30 5.95
CA LYS A 128 9.34 -0.93 5.16
C LYS A 128 8.38 -0.67 4.01
N SER A 129 8.83 -0.95 2.79
CA SER A 129 7.99 -0.89 1.60
C SER A 129 8.05 -2.25 0.91
N VAL A 130 6.90 -2.75 0.47
CA VAL A 130 6.81 -4.00 -0.29
C VAL A 130 5.94 -3.77 -1.52
N TYR A 131 6.50 -4.10 -2.67
CA TYR A 131 5.79 -4.10 -3.95
C TYR A 131 5.38 -5.52 -4.33
N PHE A 132 4.12 -5.71 -4.72
CA PHE A 132 3.59 -6.98 -5.18
C PHE A 132 3.05 -6.80 -6.59
N ASP A 133 3.53 -7.60 -7.52
CA ASP A 133 3.16 -7.55 -8.94
C ASP A 133 2.75 -8.95 -9.37
N ASN A 134 1.45 -9.21 -9.33
CA ASN A 134 0.82 -10.51 -9.58
C ASN A 134 1.28 -11.68 -8.70
N ASN A 135 2.25 -11.49 -7.80
CA ASN A 135 2.74 -12.47 -6.86
C ASN A 135 2.45 -11.99 -5.44
N PHE A 136 1.50 -12.64 -4.78
CA PHE A 136 1.01 -12.26 -3.46
C PHE A 136 1.29 -13.39 -2.49
N PRO A 137 2.35 -13.29 -1.66
CA PRO A 137 2.59 -14.25 -0.59
C PRO A 137 1.37 -14.33 0.33
N GLN A 138 1.07 -15.52 0.85
CA GLN A 138 -0.07 -15.76 1.73
C GLN A 138 -0.17 -14.74 2.89
N GLN A 139 0.98 -14.28 3.40
CA GLN A 139 1.06 -13.27 4.46
C GLN A 139 0.33 -11.98 4.10
N ILE A 140 0.50 -11.45 2.88
CA ILE A 140 -0.15 -10.19 2.49
C ILE A 140 -1.62 -10.41 2.14
N GLU A 141 -1.99 -11.57 1.60
CA GLU A 141 -3.38 -11.92 1.31
C GLU A 141 -4.20 -11.98 2.60
N VAL A 142 -3.72 -12.72 3.60
CA VAL A 142 -4.38 -12.84 4.91
C VAL A 142 -4.44 -11.48 5.63
N PHE A 143 -3.39 -10.67 5.55
CA PHE A 143 -3.43 -9.30 6.09
C PHE A 143 -4.49 -8.44 5.40
N ALA A 144 -4.59 -8.51 4.06
CA ALA A 144 -5.56 -7.72 3.31
C ALA A 144 -7.01 -8.07 3.69
N GLU A 145 -7.31 -9.37 3.82
CA GLU A 145 -8.61 -9.85 4.30
C GLU A 145 -8.92 -9.35 5.72
N GLN A 146 -7.96 -9.48 6.64
CA GLN A 146 -8.12 -9.00 8.01
C GLN A 146 -8.33 -7.48 8.07
N LEU A 147 -7.58 -6.71 7.28
CA LEU A 147 -7.74 -5.27 7.20
C LEU A 147 -9.13 -4.89 6.70
N ASP A 148 -9.62 -5.54 5.65
CA ASP A 148 -10.96 -5.30 5.11
C ASP A 148 -12.05 -5.62 6.14
N ASP A 149 -11.92 -6.72 6.87
CA ASP A 149 -12.84 -7.10 7.97
C ASP A 149 -12.83 -6.05 9.10
N ILE A 150 -11.66 -5.59 9.51
CA ILE A 150 -11.52 -4.55 10.54
C ILE A 150 -12.19 -3.25 10.07
N LEU A 151 -11.94 -2.82 8.83
CA LEU A 151 -12.54 -1.62 8.25
C LEU A 151 -14.07 -1.76 8.10
N ALA A 152 -14.55 -2.94 7.73
CA ALA A 152 -15.98 -3.26 7.64
C ALA A 152 -16.65 -3.11 9.01
N ARG A 153 -16.08 -3.70 10.06
CA ARG A 153 -16.59 -3.57 11.45
C ARG A 153 -16.52 -2.14 11.96
N ALA A 154 -15.47 -1.40 11.59
CA ALA A 154 -15.33 0.02 11.92
C ALA A 154 -16.34 0.91 11.15
N GLY A 155 -17.05 0.37 10.16
CA GLY A 155 -18.14 1.07 9.49
C GLY A 155 -17.73 1.77 8.20
N VAL A 156 -16.69 1.28 7.49
CA VAL A 156 -16.30 1.81 6.17
C VAL A 156 -17.46 1.85 5.17
N GLY A 157 -18.41 0.92 5.27
CA GLY A 157 -19.62 0.90 4.42
C GLY A 157 -20.61 2.06 4.66
N LYS A 158 -20.41 2.86 5.72
CA LYS A 158 -21.27 3.97 6.12
C LYS A 158 -20.60 5.34 5.97
N VAL A 159 -19.35 5.39 5.49
CA VAL A 159 -18.62 6.65 5.33
C VAL A 159 -19.19 7.48 4.18
N SER A 160 -19.12 8.79 4.33
CA SER A 160 -19.46 9.72 3.26
C SER A 160 -18.24 9.92 2.35
N TRP A 161 -18.35 9.45 1.12
CA TRP A 161 -17.31 9.61 0.11
C TRP A 161 -17.39 11.01 -0.52
N GLN A 162 -16.23 11.64 -0.66
CA GLN A 162 -16.08 12.97 -1.23
C GLN A 162 -15.23 12.88 -2.50
N PRO A 163 -15.58 13.61 -3.57
CA PRO A 163 -14.76 13.62 -4.78
C PRO A 163 -13.38 14.19 -4.49
N VAL A 164 -12.34 13.54 -5.02
CA VAL A 164 -11.00 14.12 -5.05
C VAL A 164 -10.94 15.13 -6.20
N PRO A 165 -10.48 16.38 -5.96
CA PRO A 165 -10.30 17.35 -7.02
C PRO A 165 -9.39 16.80 -8.13
N GLU A 166 -9.75 17.01 -9.39
CA GLU A 166 -9.04 16.44 -10.54
C GLU A 166 -7.52 16.71 -10.52
N ARG A 167 -7.13 17.93 -10.10
CA ARG A 167 -5.71 18.33 -9.94
C ARG A 167 -4.92 17.53 -8.90
N GLN A 168 -5.62 16.85 -7.99
CA GLN A 168 -5.07 16.04 -6.89
C GLN A 168 -5.26 14.53 -7.12
N SER A 169 -5.97 14.14 -8.19
CA SER A 169 -6.35 12.75 -8.47
C SER A 169 -5.19 11.76 -8.47
N ARG A 170 -3.97 12.16 -8.84
CA ARG A 170 -2.78 11.29 -8.82
C ARG A 170 -1.82 11.54 -7.65
N GLN A 171 -2.11 12.51 -6.79
CA GLN A 171 -1.20 12.88 -5.71
C GLN A 171 -1.34 11.95 -4.50
N HIS A 172 -2.51 11.33 -4.31
CA HIS A 172 -2.80 10.52 -3.12
C HIS A 172 -1.96 9.24 -3.02
N GLU A 173 -1.56 8.65 -4.15
CA GLU A 173 -0.71 7.44 -4.19
C GLU A 173 0.78 7.75 -4.40
N ARG A 174 1.16 9.03 -4.54
CA ARG A 174 2.54 9.42 -4.87
C ARG A 174 3.53 8.97 -3.81
N GLU A 175 3.21 9.20 -2.53
CA GLU A 175 4.08 8.78 -1.42
C GLU A 175 4.28 7.26 -1.43
N LEU A 176 3.22 6.51 -1.68
CA LEU A 176 3.24 5.06 -1.77
C LEU A 176 4.14 4.57 -2.91
N TRP A 177 4.02 5.13 -4.11
CA TRP A 177 4.88 4.80 -5.24
C TRP A 177 6.33 5.26 -5.06
N ASP A 178 6.56 6.39 -4.39
CA ASP A 178 7.91 6.86 -4.09
C ASP A 178 8.57 6.01 -2.98
N SER A 179 7.78 5.37 -2.11
CA SER A 179 8.28 4.51 -1.02
C SER A 179 9.00 3.25 -1.53
N ILE A 180 8.60 2.71 -2.68
CA ILE A 180 9.21 1.51 -3.27
C ILE A 180 10.47 1.83 -4.09
N LYS A 181 10.86 3.10 -4.22
CA LYS A 181 12.07 3.52 -4.96
C LYS A 181 13.29 3.75 -4.04
N ARG A 182 13.13 3.65 -2.72
CA ARG A 182 14.12 4.03 -1.70
C ARG A 182 14.92 2.86 -1.15
#